data_AF-A0A0A2MNS9-F1
#
_entry.id   AF-A0A0A2MNS9-F1
#
_cell.length_a   1.000
_cell.length_b   1.000
_cell.length_c   1.000
_cell.angle_alpha   90.00
_cell.angle_beta   90.00
_cell.angle_gamma   90.00
#
_symmetry.space_group_name_H-M   'P 1'
#
loop_
_entity.id
_entity.type
_entity.pdbx_description
1 polymer ?
#
loop_
_entity_poly.entity_id
_entity_poly.type
_entity_poly.pdbx_seq_one_letter_code
_entity_poly.pdbx_strand_id
1 'polypeptide(L)'
;MISKLIRFDVINTKQKSFIMKKIIALFVIMLGFGFTANAQQKKAAVKSAAVASTATPQQTAKAATIEKAAISDVESLNSFIPLKDADRQSLKGLFAYKHELLSDAALSKERKDIVSQTIEAKLRATLSPEQMAKLDQNTKLLNTLTH
;
A
#
# COMPACT_ATOMS: atom_id res chain seq x y z
N MET A 1 28.51 65.54 9.00
CA MET A 1 29.73 65.58 9.82
C MET A 1 29.47 64.75 11.08
N ILE A 2 30.45 63.94 11.51
CA ILE A 2 30.55 63.26 12.82
C ILE A 2 29.92 61.85 12.93
N SER A 3 30.73 60.89 12.44
CA SER A 3 31.20 59.68 13.13
C SER A 3 30.73 59.40 14.58
N LYS A 4 30.23 58.17 14.80
CA LYS A 4 30.33 57.37 16.04
C LYS A 4 29.82 55.96 15.68
N LEU A 5 30.67 55.01 15.27
CA LEU A 5 31.44 54.13 16.15
C LEU A 5 30.68 53.79 17.46
N ILE A 6 29.86 52.73 17.42
CA ILE A 6 29.54 51.95 18.61
C ILE A 6 29.90 50.49 18.32
N ARG A 7 30.60 49.95 19.30
CA ARG A 7 31.49 48.80 19.23
C ARG A 7 30.72 47.49 19.23
N PHE A 8 31.29 46.52 18.52
CA PHE A 8 31.17 45.10 18.83
C PHE A 8 31.48 44.88 20.31
N ASP A 9 30.47 44.45 21.06
CA ASP A 9 30.71 43.80 22.34
C ASP A 9 30.19 42.37 22.29
N VAL A 10 30.95 41.54 22.97
CA VAL A 10 31.11 40.11 22.86
C VAL A 10 29.93 39.38 23.48
N ILE A 11 29.23 38.55 22.70
CA ILE A 11 28.34 37.52 23.27
C ILE A 11 28.99 36.15 23.06
N ASN A 12 29.89 35.86 23.99
CA ASN A 12 30.07 34.60 24.71
C ASN A 12 29.65 33.28 24.02
N THR A 13 30.56 32.69 23.23
CA THR A 13 30.43 31.36 22.59
C THR A 13 30.85 30.19 23.51
N LYS A 14 30.47 30.18 24.80
CA LYS A 14 30.82 29.08 25.73
C LYS A 14 29.66 28.32 26.38
N GLN A 15 28.44 28.42 25.84
CA GLN A 15 27.29 27.66 26.34
C GLN A 15 26.58 26.78 25.29
N LYS A 16 27.13 26.69 24.06
CA LYS A 16 26.52 25.93 22.95
C LYS A 16 27.09 24.50 22.76
N SER A 17 28.24 24.19 23.36
CA SER A 17 28.94 22.89 23.15
C SER A 17 28.48 21.76 24.09
N PHE A 18 27.83 22.09 25.21
CA PHE A 18 27.49 21.09 26.23
C PHE A 18 26.15 20.36 25.97
N ILE A 19 25.25 20.96 25.19
CA ILE A 19 23.91 20.42 24.91
C ILE A 19 23.89 19.48 23.69
N MET A 20 24.72 19.72 22.67
CA MET A 20 24.73 18.90 21.43
C MET A 20 25.33 17.49 21.61
N LYS A 21 26.17 17.26 22.64
CA LYS A 21 26.82 15.96 22.88
C LYS A 21 25.92 14.94 23.58
N LYS A 22 24.92 15.40 24.34
CA LYS A 22 24.00 14.53 25.10
C LYS A 22 22.93 13.91 24.20
N ILE A 23 22.56 14.57 23.11
CA ILE A 23 21.58 14.08 22.13
C ILE A 23 22.17 12.93 21.30
N ILE A 24 23.46 13.02 20.93
CA ILE A 24 24.16 11.94 20.20
C ILE A 24 24.29 10.68 21.07
N ALA A 25 24.59 10.83 22.36
CA ALA A 25 24.67 9.69 23.29
C ALA A 25 23.34 8.95 23.47
N LEU A 26 22.20 9.65 23.41
CA LEU A 26 20.87 9.04 23.48
C LEU A 26 20.53 8.22 22.23
N PHE A 27 21.03 8.64 21.06
CA PHE A 27 20.79 7.94 19.79
C PHE A 27 21.59 6.63 19.65
N VAL A 28 22.80 6.59 20.23
CA VAL A 28 23.67 5.39 20.18
C VAL A 28 23.16 4.26 21.09
N ILE A 29 22.47 4.56 22.18
CA ILE A 29 21.90 3.55 23.08
C ILE A 29 20.67 2.87 22.46
N MET A 30 19.92 3.55 21.58
CA MET A 30 18.75 2.98 20.93
C MET A 30 19.05 2.07 19.73
N LEU A 31 20.26 2.14 19.15
CA LEU A 31 20.69 1.20 18.10
C LEU A 31 21.16 -0.16 18.65
N GLY A 32 21.31 -0.32 19.98
CA GLY A 32 21.89 -1.50 20.62
C GLY A 32 20.95 -2.69 20.85
N PHE A 33 19.65 -2.58 20.59
CA PHE A 33 18.67 -3.67 20.84
C PHE A 33 18.00 -4.22 19.55
N GLY A 34 18.50 -3.85 18.37
CA GLY A 34 17.90 -4.24 17.08
C GLY A 34 18.36 -5.56 16.47
N PHE A 35 19.34 -6.26 17.06
CA PHE A 35 19.85 -7.52 16.51
C PHE A 35 19.86 -8.63 17.55
N THR A 36 18.69 -9.23 17.76
CA THR A 36 18.60 -10.60 18.29
C THR A 36 17.63 -11.44 17.44
N ALA A 37 18.26 -12.34 16.66
CA ALA A 37 17.79 -13.64 16.18
C ALA A 37 16.57 -13.75 15.23
N ASN A 38 16.84 -13.62 13.92
CA ASN A 38 16.23 -14.50 12.91
C ASN A 38 17.34 -15.18 12.09
N ALA A 39 18.14 -16.02 12.76
CA ALA A 39 19.16 -16.86 12.13
C ALA A 39 19.10 -18.26 12.74
N GLN A 40 18.78 -19.21 11.88
CA GLN A 40 18.34 -20.56 12.17
C GLN A 40 19.47 -21.42 12.76
N GLN A 41 19.16 -22.22 13.79
CA GLN A 41 19.84 -23.50 13.96
C GLN A 41 18.84 -24.63 14.20
N LYS A 42 19.07 -25.67 13.40
CA LYS A 42 18.28 -26.86 13.16
C LYS A 42 18.42 -27.86 14.33
N LYS A 43 17.34 -28.61 14.59
CA LYS A 43 17.27 -29.95 15.21
C LYS A 43 17.12 -30.01 16.75
N ALA A 44 15.88 -30.04 17.23
CA ALA A 44 15.28 -31.24 17.87
C ALA A 44 13.85 -30.93 18.38
N ALA A 45 12.88 -31.68 17.83
CA ALA A 45 11.71 -32.23 18.50
C ALA A 45 10.78 -31.35 19.38
N VAL A 46 9.57 -31.13 18.83
CA VAL A 46 8.26 -31.21 19.53
C VAL A 46 7.85 -30.01 20.41
N LYS A 47 7.24 -29.00 19.78
CA LYS A 47 5.78 -28.80 19.78
C LYS A 47 5.49 -27.67 18.80
N SER A 48 4.91 -28.02 17.65
CA SER A 48 4.43 -27.08 16.65
C SER A 48 3.26 -26.30 17.25
N ALA A 49 3.55 -25.21 17.96
CA ALA A 49 2.63 -24.10 18.04
C ALA A 49 2.67 -23.44 16.68
N ALA A 50 1.84 -23.97 15.78
CA ALA A 50 1.47 -23.27 14.57
C ALA A 50 1.13 -21.83 14.98
N VAL A 51 1.90 -20.87 14.47
CA VAL A 51 1.33 -19.57 14.10
C VAL A 51 0.31 -19.85 12.99
N ALA A 52 -0.79 -20.48 13.40
CA ALA A 52 -2.03 -20.41 12.68
C ALA A 52 -2.37 -18.93 12.68
N SER A 53 -2.23 -18.30 11.53
CA SER A 53 -2.99 -17.11 11.20
C SER A 53 -4.42 -17.37 11.63
N THR A 54 -4.81 -16.86 12.79
CA THR A 54 -6.20 -16.85 13.23
C THR A 54 -6.93 -15.80 12.41
N ALA A 55 -7.06 -16.08 11.10
CA ALA A 55 -8.15 -15.53 10.34
C ALA A 55 -9.42 -16.08 11.02
N THR A 56 -10.19 -15.19 11.62
CA THR A 56 -11.54 -15.53 12.09
C THR A 56 -12.33 -16.16 10.92
N PRO A 57 -13.27 -17.08 11.17
CA PRO A 57 -14.10 -17.69 10.11
C PRO A 57 -14.78 -16.65 9.18
N GLN A 58 -14.99 -15.43 9.68
CA GLN A 58 -15.52 -14.30 8.95
C GLN A 58 -14.55 -13.71 7.91
N GLN A 59 -13.24 -13.73 8.19
CA GLN A 59 -12.22 -13.16 7.33
C GLN A 59 -11.88 -14.08 6.15
N THR A 60 -11.95 -15.40 6.36
CA THR A 60 -11.83 -16.40 5.27
C THR A 60 -13.05 -16.41 4.35
N ALA A 61 -14.26 -16.23 4.88
CA ALA A 61 -15.49 -16.12 4.08
C ALA A 61 -15.54 -14.83 3.23
N LYS A 62 -15.09 -13.70 3.79
CA LYS A 62 -14.96 -12.43 3.05
C LYS A 62 -13.96 -12.56 1.90
N ALA A 63 -12.78 -13.11 2.18
CA ALA A 63 -11.74 -13.30 1.17
C ALA A 63 -12.21 -14.21 0.01
N ALA A 64 -12.91 -15.31 0.32
CA ALA A 64 -13.46 -16.19 -0.72
C ALA A 64 -14.52 -15.52 -1.61
N THR A 65 -15.34 -14.63 -1.03
CA THR A 65 -16.32 -13.85 -1.80
C THR A 65 -15.64 -12.83 -2.71
N ILE A 66 -14.63 -12.12 -2.20
CA ILE A 66 -13.83 -11.15 -2.96
C ILE A 66 -13.12 -11.82 -4.15
N GLU A 67 -12.48 -12.97 -3.91
CA GLU A 67 -11.80 -13.74 -4.96
C GLU A 67 -12.76 -14.18 -6.06
N LYS A 68 -13.94 -14.69 -5.69
CA LYS A 68 -14.97 -15.08 -6.68
C LYS A 68 -15.44 -13.88 -7.52
N ALA A 69 -15.69 -12.74 -6.88
CA ALA A 69 -16.11 -11.52 -7.58
C ALA A 69 -15.01 -11.03 -8.53
N ALA A 70 -13.75 -11.06 -8.10
CA ALA A 70 -12.60 -10.69 -8.92
C ALA A 70 -12.43 -11.61 -10.14
N ILE A 71 -12.61 -12.92 -9.96
CA ILE A 71 -12.58 -13.89 -11.07
C ILE A 71 -13.71 -13.61 -12.06
N SER A 72 -14.92 -13.35 -11.58
CA SER A 72 -16.08 -13.03 -12.44
C SER A 72 -15.86 -11.76 -13.26
N ASP A 73 -15.21 -10.74 -12.67
CA ASP A 73 -14.85 -9.51 -13.38
C ASP A 73 -13.81 -9.78 -14.48
N VAL A 74 -12.78 -10.61 -14.20
CA VAL A 74 -11.80 -11.02 -15.23
C VAL A 74 -12.47 -11.82 -16.33
N GLU A 75 -13.37 -12.75 -16.01
CA GLU A 75 -14.09 -13.55 -17.01
C GLU A 75 -14.97 -12.67 -17.89
N SER A 76 -15.71 -11.72 -17.30
CA SER A 76 -16.54 -10.77 -18.02
C SER A 76 -15.72 -9.91 -18.98
N LEU A 77 -14.55 -9.44 -18.54
CA LEU A 77 -13.62 -8.70 -19.39
C LEU A 77 -13.02 -9.59 -20.48
N ASN A 78 -12.59 -10.81 -20.14
CA ASN A 78 -11.94 -11.74 -21.07
C ASN A 78 -12.88 -12.23 -22.18
N SER A 79 -14.17 -12.40 -21.87
CA SER A 79 -15.20 -12.75 -22.85
C SER A 79 -15.45 -11.63 -23.85
N PHE A 80 -15.24 -10.37 -23.45
CA PHE A 80 -15.42 -9.21 -24.33
C PHE A 80 -14.13 -8.86 -25.09
N ILE A 81 -12.98 -8.96 -24.42
CA ILE A 81 -11.67 -8.66 -24.97
C ILE A 81 -10.74 -9.80 -24.55
N PRO A 82 -10.19 -10.59 -25.49
CA PRO A 82 -9.27 -11.67 -25.15
C PRO A 82 -8.02 -11.12 -24.45
N LEU A 83 -7.72 -11.65 -23.28
CA LEU A 83 -6.60 -11.26 -22.42
C LEU A 83 -5.52 -12.34 -22.40
N LYS A 84 -4.27 -11.93 -22.21
CA LYS A 84 -3.16 -12.86 -21.96
C LYS A 84 -3.19 -13.34 -20.51
N ASP A 85 -2.56 -14.47 -20.22
CA ASP A 85 -2.52 -15.04 -18.87
C ASP A 85 -1.91 -14.11 -17.83
N ALA A 86 -0.86 -13.37 -18.22
CA ALA A 86 -0.22 -12.37 -17.36
C ALA A 86 -1.17 -11.21 -17.01
N ASP A 87 -1.94 -10.74 -18.00
CA ASP A 87 -2.90 -9.65 -17.82
C ASP A 87 -4.07 -10.13 -16.96
N ARG A 88 -4.58 -11.33 -17.20
CA ARG A 88 -5.63 -11.96 -16.38
C ARG A 88 -5.24 -12.05 -14.91
N GLN A 89 -4.02 -12.48 -14.61
CA GLN A 89 -3.55 -12.57 -13.23
C GLN A 89 -3.38 -11.19 -12.58
N SER A 90 -2.87 -10.22 -13.32
CA SER A 90 -2.72 -8.83 -12.85
C SER A 90 -4.09 -8.19 -12.58
N LEU A 91 -5.04 -8.38 -13.49
CA LEU A 91 -6.40 -7.85 -13.39
C LEU A 91 -7.21 -8.53 -12.29
N LYS A 92 -7.00 -9.83 -12.06
CA LYS A 92 -7.59 -10.52 -10.90
C LYS A 92 -7.18 -9.85 -9.59
N GLY A 93 -5.89 -9.54 -9.43
CA GLY A 93 -5.39 -8.80 -8.26
C GLY A 93 -6.00 -7.40 -8.16
N LEU A 94 -6.13 -6.69 -9.28
CA LEU A 94 -6.77 -5.38 -9.33
C LEU A 94 -8.23 -5.43 -8.89
N PHE A 95 -9.01 -6.40 -9.36
CA PHE A 95 -10.42 -6.52 -9.00
C PHE A 95 -10.61 -7.04 -7.57
N ALA A 96 -9.74 -7.92 -7.08
CA ALA A 96 -9.74 -8.31 -5.67
C ALA A 96 -9.52 -7.09 -4.76
N TYR A 97 -8.53 -6.26 -5.11
CA TYR A 97 -8.27 -4.99 -4.42
C TYR A 97 -9.46 -4.02 -4.50
N LYS A 98 -10.12 -3.88 -5.66
CA LYS A 98 -11.35 -3.10 -5.81
C LYS A 98 -12.43 -3.57 -4.82
N HIS A 99 -12.77 -4.85 -4.86
CA HIS A 99 -13.82 -5.43 -4.02
C HIS A 99 -13.49 -5.31 -2.54
N GLU A 100 -12.21 -5.47 -2.17
CA GLU A 100 -11.76 -5.26 -0.80
C GLU A 100 -12.01 -3.83 -0.33
N LEU A 101 -11.56 -2.83 -1.11
CA LEU A 101 -11.77 -1.43 -0.76
C LEU A 101 -13.24 -1.05 -0.75
N LEU A 102 -13.98 -1.33 -1.82
CA LEU A 102 -15.38 -0.91 -1.94
C LEU A 102 -16.32 -1.65 -0.98
N SER A 103 -15.90 -2.78 -0.43
CA SER A 103 -16.62 -3.48 0.65
C SER A 103 -16.56 -2.77 2.00
N ASP A 104 -15.70 -1.75 2.16
CA ASP A 104 -15.64 -0.97 3.38
C ASP A 104 -16.83 -0.02 3.48
N ALA A 105 -17.71 -0.30 4.45
CA ALA A 105 -18.90 0.51 4.73
C ALA A 105 -18.54 1.91 5.28
N ALA A 106 -17.34 2.11 5.80
CA ALA A 106 -16.89 3.40 6.34
C ALA A 106 -16.42 4.38 5.25
N LEU A 107 -16.24 3.94 3.99
CA LEU A 107 -15.84 4.81 2.89
C LEU A 107 -16.97 5.76 2.48
N SER A 108 -16.66 7.06 2.48
CA SER A 108 -17.53 8.07 1.87
C SER A 108 -17.65 7.85 0.36
N LYS A 109 -18.71 8.41 -0.24
CA LYS A 109 -18.92 8.35 -1.68
C LYS A 109 -17.72 8.90 -2.46
N GLU A 110 -17.18 10.05 -2.05
CA GLU A 110 -16.01 10.67 -2.68
C GLU A 110 -14.79 9.73 -2.69
N ARG A 111 -14.58 8.98 -1.60
CA ARG A 111 -13.50 8.01 -1.53
C ARG A 111 -13.74 6.82 -2.46
N LYS A 112 -14.98 6.34 -2.57
CA LYS A 112 -15.34 5.29 -3.53
C LYS A 112 -15.11 5.76 -4.97
N ASP A 113 -15.50 6.99 -5.29
CA ASP A 113 -15.28 7.58 -6.62
C ASP A 113 -13.76 7.65 -6.94
N ILE A 114 -12.91 8.02 -5.97
CA ILE A 114 -11.43 8.00 -6.13
C ILE A 114 -10.90 6.58 -6.36
N VAL A 115 -11.43 5.58 -5.64
CA VAL A 115 -11.07 4.18 -5.86
C VAL A 115 -11.45 3.80 -7.29
N SER A 116 -12.66 4.09 -7.75
CA SER A 116 -13.10 3.80 -9.11
C SER A 116 -12.21 4.44 -10.17
N GLN A 117 -11.85 5.73 -10.01
CA GLN A 117 -10.89 6.41 -10.89
C GLN A 117 -9.51 5.73 -10.90
N THR A 118 -9.05 5.27 -9.74
CA THR A 118 -7.76 4.57 -9.61
C THR A 118 -7.79 3.21 -10.29
N ILE A 119 -8.89 2.46 -10.14
CA ILE A 119 -9.09 1.17 -10.82
C ILE A 119 -9.14 1.38 -12.33
N GLU A 120 -9.86 2.39 -12.81
CA GLU A 120 -9.94 2.75 -14.23
C GLU A 120 -8.57 3.13 -14.80
N ALA A 121 -7.79 3.95 -14.10
CA ALA A 121 -6.45 4.33 -14.52
C ALA A 121 -5.50 3.11 -14.61
N LYS A 122 -5.57 2.20 -13.64
CA LYS A 122 -4.79 0.94 -13.66
C LYS A 122 -5.24 0.00 -14.77
N LEU A 123 -6.54 -0.04 -15.07
CA LEU A 123 -7.09 -0.81 -16.18
C LEU A 123 -6.56 -0.28 -17.51
N ARG A 124 -6.58 1.05 -17.71
CA ARG A 124 -5.99 1.70 -18.90
C ARG A 124 -4.49 1.47 -19.03
N ALA A 125 -3.77 1.35 -17.93
CA ALA A 125 -2.33 1.07 -17.93
C ALA A 125 -2.00 -0.41 -18.23
N THR A 126 -2.95 -1.32 -18.00
CA THR A 126 -2.76 -2.77 -18.19
C THR A 126 -3.19 -3.20 -19.59
N LEU A 127 -4.27 -2.63 -20.12
CA LEU A 127 -4.80 -2.97 -21.45
C LEU A 127 -4.05 -2.21 -22.56
N SER A 128 -3.99 -2.80 -23.76
CA SER A 128 -3.52 -2.08 -24.93
C SER A 128 -4.50 -0.96 -25.32
N PRO A 129 -4.05 0.08 -26.07
CA PRO A 129 -4.94 1.15 -26.52
C PRO A 129 -6.17 0.63 -27.29
N GLU A 130 -6.00 -0.41 -28.12
CA GLU A 130 -7.09 -1.02 -28.88
C GLU A 130 -8.09 -1.77 -27.99
N GLN A 131 -7.59 -2.49 -26.99
CA GLN A 131 -8.41 -3.18 -26.01
C GLN A 131 -9.21 -2.18 -25.17
N MET A 132 -8.56 -1.10 -24.74
CA MET A 132 -9.22 -0.06 -23.95
C MET A 132 -10.28 0.68 -24.77
N ALA A 133 -10.00 1.01 -26.03
CA ALA A 133 -10.99 1.64 -26.91
C ALA A 133 -12.23 0.77 -27.12
N LYS A 134 -12.07 -0.57 -27.21
CA LYS A 134 -13.22 -1.49 -27.24
C LYS A 134 -13.99 -1.47 -25.93
N LEU A 135 -13.30 -1.45 -24.79
CA LEU A 135 -13.93 -1.40 -23.48
C LEU A 135 -14.69 -0.09 -23.25
N ASP A 136 -14.15 1.04 -23.69
CA ASP A 136 -14.79 2.37 -23.57
C ASP A 136 -16.12 2.42 -24.36
N GLN A 137 -16.28 1.63 -25.43
CA GLN A 137 -17.55 1.50 -26.15
C GLN A 137 -18.61 0.74 -25.34
N ASN A 138 -18.18 -0.07 -24.35
CA ASN A 138 -19.07 -0.81 -23.46
C ASN A 138 -19.09 -0.16 -22.07
N THR A 139 -19.75 1.00 -22.00
CA THR A 139 -19.88 1.79 -20.77
C THR A 139 -20.48 1.00 -19.60
N LYS A 140 -21.37 0.04 -19.89
CA LYS A 140 -21.95 -0.85 -18.88
C LYS A 140 -20.89 -1.75 -18.25
N LEU A 141 -20.10 -2.43 -19.07
CA LEU A 141 -19.01 -3.29 -18.58
C LEU A 141 -17.95 -2.46 -17.86
N LEU A 142 -17.54 -1.32 -18.43
CA LEU A 142 -16.57 -0.44 -17.81
C LEU A 142 -17.03 0.02 -16.41
N ASN A 143 -18.30 0.37 -16.26
CA ASN A 143 -18.86 0.76 -14.96
C ASN A 143 -18.81 -0.41 -13.96
N THR A 144 -19.20 -1.62 -14.36
CA THR A 144 -19.12 -2.82 -13.50
C THR A 144 -17.67 -3.16 -13.08
N LEU A 145 -16.71 -2.94 -13.96
CA LEU A 145 -15.30 -3.23 -13.65
C LEU A 145 -14.67 -2.19 -12.71
N THR A 146 -15.22 -0.98 -12.62
CA THR A 146 -14.63 0.15 -11.89
C THR A 146 -15.37 0.55 -10.62
N HIS A 147 -16.68 0.30 -10.52
CA HIS A 147 -17.53 0.64 -9.38
C HIS A 147 -18.01 -0.62 -8.65
#